data_AF-A0A1C6A0J0-F1
#
_entry.id   AF-A0A1C6A0J0-F1
#
_cell.length_a   1.000
_cell.length_b   1.000
_cell.length_c   1.000
_cell.angle_alpha   90.00
_cell.angle_beta   90.00
_cell.angle_gamma   90.00
#
_symmetry.space_group_name_H-M   'P 1'
#
loop_
_entity.id
_entity.type
_entity.pdbx_description
1 polymer ?
#
loop_
_entity_poly.entity_id
_entity_poly.type
_entity_poly.pdbx_seq_one_letter_code
_entity_poly.pdbx_strand_id
1 'polypeptide(L)' 'MNRRYGETRQALYSYQLAFPFPTDAGALNYLRGRVFTVADVPFRDKYFPAPETP' A
#
# COMPACT_ATOMS: atom_id res chain seq x y z
N MET A 1 5.11 -19.35 3.81
CA MET A 1 5.23 -19.10 2.35
C MET A 1 3.86 -19.25 1.72
N ASN A 2 3.45 -18.37 0.81
CA ASN A 2 2.12 -18.37 0.18
C ASN A 2 1.99 -19.56 -0.82
N ARG A 3 2.07 -20.80 -0.33
CA ARG A 3 2.17 -22.05 -1.13
C ARG A 3 1.01 -22.23 -2.11
N ARG A 4 -0.19 -21.74 -1.74
CA ARG A 4 -1.38 -21.76 -2.60
C ARG A 4 -1.18 -21.03 -3.94
N TYR A 5 -0.24 -20.10 -4.01
CA TYR A 5 0.03 -19.29 -5.19
C TYR A 5 1.37 -19.60 -5.87
N GLY A 6 2.10 -20.63 -5.41
CA GLY A 6 3.39 -21.02 -5.99
C GLY A 6 4.53 -20.02 -5.77
N GLU A 7 4.34 -19.00 -4.92
CA GLU A 7 5.34 -17.95 -4.73
C GLU A 7 6.52 -18.43 -3.89
N THR A 8 7.73 -18.24 -4.43
CA THR A 8 9.00 -18.57 -3.79
C THR A 8 9.62 -17.37 -3.07
N ARG A 9 8.90 -16.23 -3.00
CA ARG A 9 9.32 -15.01 -2.29
C ARG A 9 8.14 -14.32 -1.59
N GLN A 10 8.44 -13.35 -0.73
CA GLN A 10 7.44 -12.44 -0.15
C GLN A 10 7.19 -11.27 -1.11
N ALA A 11 5.93 -10.86 -1.26
CA ALA A 11 5.54 -9.64 -1.96
C ALA A 11 5.06 -8.62 -0.92
N LEU A 12 5.86 -7.59 -0.67
CA LEU A 12 5.49 -6.46 0.17
C LEU A 12 5.17 -5.27 -0.74
N TYR A 13 4.09 -4.54 -0.45
CA TYR A 13 3.69 -3.37 -1.22
C TYR A 13 3.13 -2.28 -0.32
N SER A 14 3.76 -1.11 -0.37
CA SER A 14 3.30 0.09 0.33
C SER A 14 2.20 0.74 -0.50
N TYR A 15 0.96 0.32 -0.27
CA TYR A 15 -0.20 0.87 -0.97
C TYR A 15 -0.52 2.31 -0.54
N GLN A 16 -0.07 2.72 0.65
CA GLN A 16 -0.31 4.04 1.20
C GLN A 16 0.94 4.56 1.92
N LEU A 17 1.25 5.83 1.71
CA LEU A 17 2.32 6.56 2.37
C LEU A 17 1.76 7.87 2.93
N ALA A 18 1.90 8.08 4.24
CA ALA A 18 1.41 9.26 4.95
C ALA A 18 2.59 10.07 5.54
N PHE A 19 2.49 11.39 5.48
CA PHE A 19 3.47 12.32 6.02
C PHE A 19 2.87 13.16 7.15
N PRO A 20 2.63 12.58 8.35
CA PRO A 20 1.92 13.28 9.42
C PRO A 20 2.74 14.41 10.05
N PHE A 21 4.07 14.28 10.10
CA PHE A 21 5.03 15.21 10.73
C PHE A 21 4.49 15.88 12.02
N PRO A 22 4.67 15.29 13.21
CA PRO A 22 4.18 15.88 14.46
C PRO A 22 4.95 17.15 14.89
N THR A 23 6.15 17.37 14.34
CA THR A 23 7.01 18.54 14.57
C THR A 23 7.38 19.19 13.24
N ASP A 24 8.11 20.32 13.25
CA ASP A 24 8.61 20.96 12.03
C ASP A 24 9.39 19.98 11.13
N ALA A 25 9.14 20.04 9.81
CA ALA A 25 9.75 19.18 8.80
C ALA A 25 10.61 19.97 7.79
N GLY A 26 10.84 21.26 8.05
CA GLY A 26 11.72 22.11 7.26
C GLY A 26 11.34 22.12 5.78
N ALA A 27 12.29 21.76 4.91
CA ALA A 27 12.10 21.73 3.46
C ALA A 27 10.99 20.77 2.99
N LEU A 28 10.55 19.81 3.82
CA LEU A 28 9.48 18.87 3.50
C LEU A 28 8.11 19.29 4.05
N ASN A 29 7.99 20.49 4.64
CA ASN A 29 6.72 20.97 5.19
C ASN A 29 5.55 20.97 4.19
N TYR A 30 5.84 21.09 2.88
CA TYR A 30 4.82 21.02 1.85
C TYR A 30 4.10 19.64 1.78
N LEU A 31 4.71 18.59 2.33
CA LEU A 31 4.14 17.25 2.43
C LEU A 31 3.35 17.02 3.72
N ARG A 32 3.38 17.93 4.70
CA ARG A 32 2.73 17.75 5.99
C ARG A 32 1.23 17.47 5.83
N GLY A 33 0.78 16.39 6.48
CA GLY A 33 -0.60 15.92 6.44
C GLY A 33 -1.01 15.24 5.13
N ARG A 34 -0.13 15.16 4.13
CA ARG A 34 -0.46 14.52 2.84
C ARG A 34 -0.39 13.01 2.95
N VAL A 35 -1.30 12.37 2.23
CA VAL A 35 -1.36 10.93 2.05
C VAL A 35 -1.36 10.64 0.56
N PHE A 36 -0.49 9.71 0.16
CA PHE A 36 -0.42 9.21 -1.20
C PHE A 36 -0.83 7.75 -1.18
N THR A 37 -1.80 7.41 -2.02
CA THR A 37 -2.34 6.06 -2.09
C THR A 37 -2.27 5.59 -3.54
N VAL A 38 -1.83 4.35 -3.74
CA VAL A 38 -1.85 3.70 -5.04
C VAL A 38 -3.29 3.33 -5.37
N ALA A 39 -3.77 3.81 -6.52
CA ALA A 39 -5.14 3.57 -6.96
C ALA A 39 -5.42 2.10 -7.27
N ASP A 40 -4.47 1.42 -7.92
CA ASP A 40 -4.57 0.02 -8.31
C ASP A 40 -3.28 -0.74 -7.93
N VAL A 41 -3.45 -1.82 -7.16
CA VAL A 41 -2.34 -2.67 -6.71
C VAL A 41 -2.29 -3.88 -7.64
N PRO A 42 -1.27 -4.02 -8.51
CA PRO A 42 -1.29 -4.95 -9.65
C PRO A 42 -1.52 -6.43 -9.33
N PHE A 43 -1.33 -6.82 -8.07
CA PHE A 43 -1.49 -8.21 -7.62
C PHE A 43 -2.64 -8.40 -6.63
N ARG A 44 -3.36 -7.33 -6.26
CA ARG A 44 -4.43 -7.40 -5.27
C ARG A 44 -5.46 -8.43 -5.69
N ASP A 45 -5.94 -8.39 -6.92
CA ASP A 45 -7.00 -9.30 -7.38
C ASP A 45 -6.56 -10.76 -7.41
N LYS A 46 -5.27 -11.02 -7.69
CA LYS A 46 -4.70 -12.37 -7.64
C LYS A 46 -4.75 -12.97 -6.23
N TYR A 47 -4.52 -12.17 -5.19
CA TYR A 47 -4.38 -12.66 -3.81
C TYR A 47 -5.58 -12.38 -2.90
N PHE A 48 -6.35 -11.34 -3.21
CA PHE A 48 -7.46 -10.78 -2.45
C PHE A 48 -8.61 -10.35 -3.40
N PRO A 49 -9.19 -11.29 -4.16
CA PRO A 49 -10.32 -10.99 -5.04
C PRO A 49 -11.50 -10.44 -4.22
N ALA A 50 -12.29 -9.57 -4.83
CA ALA A 50 -13.50 -9.03 -4.20
C ALA A 50 -14.47 -10.19 -3.85
N PRO A 51 -15.19 -10.12 -2.71
CA PRO A 51 -16.21 -11.11 -2.39
C PRO A 51 -17.31 -11.09 -3.45
N GLU A 52 -17.71 -12.27 -3.92
CA GLU A 52 -18.84 -12.42 -4.83
C GLU A 52 -20.09 -11.84 -4.14
N THR A 53 -20.71 -10.85 -4.76
CA THR A 53 -21.95 -10.27 -4.25
C THR A 53 -23.07 -11.28 -4.53
N PRO A 54 -23.84 -11.71 -3.51
CA PRO A 54 -24.94 -12.66 -3.71
C PRO A 54 -26.07 -12.08 -4.56
#